data_AF-A0A0L8FFE1-F1
#
_entry.id   AF-A0A0L8FFE1-F1
#
_cell.length_a   1.000
_cell.length_b   1.000
_cell.length_c   1.000
_cell.angle_alpha   90.00
_cell.angle_beta   90.00
_cell.angle_gamma   90.00
#
_symmetry.space_group_name_H-M   'P 1'
#
loop_
_entity.id
_entity.type
_entity.pdbx_description
1 polymer ?
#
loop_
_entity_poly.entity_id
_entity_poly.type
_entity_poly.pdbx_seq_one_letter_code
_entity_poly.pdbx_strand_id
1 'polypeptide(L)'
;GKSEKSQRPKFLYQIVNNKSYNIDVDKWDYLARDSHFLGFGKSFDHERMMKMSKVIGDKICYRDKCLDNFYDMFYARYRQHKTACKHKTALLFNTLLDKVFNSANEELQIFEKVDDMKEFTYLTDNILEEISKNEDNVSLREARNKLKDIIYRSYKYKGTNEDENDQDGEERIFCKANFDFGAGEGNPLENIPFYRKGETESFTYSQEQLDERLLLPSKFRMEISHCFEKSWKSNE
;
A
#
# COMPACT_ATOMS: atom_id res chain seq x y z
N GLY A 1 -12.97 -25.77 -30.60
CA GLY A 1 -11.58 -26.08 -30.97
C GLY A 1 -10.76 -26.18 -29.70
N LYS A 2 -10.02 -27.28 -29.52
CA LYS A 2 -9.04 -27.36 -28.42
C LYS A 2 -7.95 -26.33 -28.71
N SER A 3 -7.77 -25.36 -27.82
CA SER A 3 -6.62 -24.45 -27.88
C SER A 3 -5.36 -25.31 -27.78
N GLU A 4 -4.59 -25.36 -28.86
CA GLU A 4 -3.18 -25.70 -28.75
C GLU A 4 -2.58 -24.72 -27.75
N LYS A 5 -1.99 -25.23 -26.67
CA LYS A 5 -1.23 -24.42 -25.71
C LYS A 5 0.05 -23.98 -26.42
N SER A 6 -0.02 -22.93 -27.24
CA SER A 6 1.17 -22.14 -27.53
C SER A 6 1.66 -21.61 -26.20
N GLN A 7 2.91 -21.94 -25.85
CA GLN A 7 3.50 -21.50 -24.59
C GLN A 7 3.64 -19.98 -24.68
N ARG A 8 2.74 -19.25 -24.03
CA ARG A 8 2.74 -17.78 -24.07
C ARG A 8 4.11 -17.27 -23.58
N PRO A 9 4.69 -16.24 -24.24
CA PRO A 9 5.94 -15.64 -23.79
C PRO A 9 5.86 -15.25 -22.30
N LYS A 10 6.86 -15.63 -21.52
CA LYS A 10 6.88 -15.40 -20.06
C LYS A 10 6.96 -13.92 -19.73
N PHE A 11 7.56 -13.09 -20.59
CA PHE A 11 7.65 -11.65 -20.36
C PHE A 11 6.27 -10.98 -20.21
N LEU A 12 5.20 -11.56 -20.80
CA LEU A 12 3.84 -11.01 -20.67
C LEU A 12 3.34 -11.00 -19.21
N TYR A 13 3.77 -11.96 -18.40
CA TYR A 13 3.41 -12.02 -16.97
C TYR A 13 4.13 -10.96 -16.13
N GLN A 14 5.12 -10.26 -16.71
CA GLN A 14 5.86 -9.18 -16.05
C GLN A 14 5.21 -7.80 -16.27
N ILE A 15 4.10 -7.71 -17.04
CA ILE A 15 3.45 -6.43 -17.36
C ILE A 15 2.48 -6.02 -16.25
N VAL A 16 1.52 -6.88 -15.89
CA VAL A 16 0.39 -6.53 -15.00
C VAL A 16 0.71 -6.76 -13.53
N ASN A 17 1.38 -7.86 -13.19
CA ASN A 17 1.74 -8.20 -11.81
C ASN A 17 3.09 -8.93 -11.80
N ASN A 18 4.17 -8.16 -11.66
CA ASN A 18 5.52 -8.68 -11.77
C ASN A 18 6.06 -9.10 -10.40
N LYS A 19 5.82 -10.36 -10.03
CA LYS A 19 6.34 -10.91 -8.77
C LYS A 19 7.86 -11.06 -8.73
N SER A 20 8.55 -11.04 -9.87
CA SER A 20 10.01 -11.24 -9.91
C SER A 20 10.76 -10.02 -9.40
N TYR A 21 10.36 -8.82 -9.86
CA TYR A 21 11.11 -7.58 -9.62
C TYR A 21 10.23 -6.45 -9.05
N ASN A 22 8.95 -6.72 -8.82
CA ASN A 22 7.97 -5.78 -8.27
C ASN A 22 7.82 -4.47 -9.07
N ILE A 23 7.97 -4.57 -10.40
CA ILE A 23 7.82 -3.47 -11.37
C ILE A 23 6.77 -3.88 -12.40
N ASP A 24 5.63 -3.21 -12.38
CA ASP A 24 4.48 -3.46 -13.24
C ASP A 24 3.70 -2.16 -13.49
N VAL A 25 2.78 -2.20 -14.46
CA VAL A 25 2.01 -1.02 -14.88
C VAL A 25 0.97 -0.57 -13.84
N ASP A 26 0.54 -1.47 -12.95
CA ASP A 26 -0.32 -1.14 -11.81
C ASP A 26 0.37 -0.10 -10.91
N LYS A 27 1.63 -0.38 -10.53
CA LYS A 27 2.46 0.57 -9.78
C LYS A 27 2.65 1.88 -10.49
N TRP A 28 2.86 1.83 -11.81
CA TRP A 28 3.11 3.05 -12.54
C TRP A 28 1.91 3.98 -12.58
N ASP A 29 0.71 3.42 -12.73
CA ASP A 29 -0.53 4.19 -12.70
C ASP A 29 -0.76 4.81 -11.31
N TYR A 30 -0.80 4.01 -10.24
CA TYR A 30 -1.15 4.56 -8.92
C TYR A 30 -0.06 5.53 -8.41
N LEU A 31 1.23 5.27 -8.66
CA LEU A 31 2.29 6.19 -8.24
C LEU A 31 2.19 7.55 -8.94
N ALA A 32 1.73 7.59 -10.20
CA ALA A 32 1.52 8.83 -10.94
C ALA A 32 0.21 9.51 -10.51
N ARG A 33 -0.90 8.76 -10.49
CA ARG A 33 -2.24 9.19 -10.12
C ARG A 33 -2.28 9.75 -8.70
N ASP A 34 -1.80 9.00 -7.72
CA ASP A 34 -1.86 9.40 -6.32
C ASP A 34 -0.94 10.59 -6.05
N SER A 35 0.21 10.67 -6.72
CA SER A 35 1.08 11.85 -6.59
C SER A 35 0.43 13.13 -7.12
N HIS A 36 -0.41 13.02 -8.16
CA HIS A 36 -1.20 14.14 -8.66
C HIS A 36 -2.26 14.57 -7.63
N PHE A 37 -3.08 13.64 -7.14
CA PHE A 37 -4.17 13.96 -6.21
C PHE A 37 -3.70 14.33 -4.79
N LEU A 38 -2.57 13.79 -4.34
CA LEU A 38 -1.98 14.08 -3.03
C LEU A 38 -1.04 15.30 -3.04
N GLY A 39 -0.75 15.87 -4.22
CA GLY A 39 0.10 17.07 -4.34
C GLY A 39 1.60 16.82 -4.14
N PHE A 40 2.09 15.60 -4.39
CA PHE A 40 3.53 15.29 -4.28
C PHE A 40 4.38 15.73 -5.47
N GLY A 41 3.77 16.23 -6.55
CA GLY A 41 4.45 16.59 -7.80
C GLY A 41 4.79 15.35 -8.65
N LYS A 42 5.74 15.49 -9.59
CA LYS A 42 6.17 14.38 -10.46
C LYS A 42 6.83 13.28 -9.60
N SER A 43 6.32 12.06 -9.68
CA SER A 43 6.85 10.91 -8.93
C SER A 43 8.06 10.29 -9.60
N PHE A 44 7.88 9.77 -10.81
CA PHE A 44 8.94 9.15 -11.62
C PHE A 44 8.52 9.16 -13.12
N ASP A 45 9.41 8.77 -14.03
CA ASP A 45 9.19 8.87 -15.48
C ASP A 45 8.92 7.49 -16.13
N HIS A 46 7.69 6.99 -15.96
CA HIS A 46 7.26 5.71 -16.54
C HIS A 46 7.32 5.69 -18.07
N GLU A 47 7.04 6.82 -18.74
CA GLU A 47 7.15 6.90 -20.20
C GLU A 47 8.57 6.63 -20.70
N ARG A 48 9.57 7.25 -20.05
CA ARG A 48 10.98 6.99 -20.36
C ARG A 48 11.31 5.52 -20.13
N MET A 49 10.87 4.94 -19.02
CA MET A 49 11.13 3.52 -18.69
C MET A 49 10.52 2.57 -19.72
N MET A 50 9.29 2.83 -20.17
CA MET A 50 8.64 2.08 -21.24
C MET A 50 9.42 2.17 -22.56
N LYS A 51 9.75 3.40 -23.00
CA LYS A 51 10.53 3.65 -24.23
C LYS A 51 11.93 3.03 -24.18
N MET A 52 12.47 2.81 -22.99
CA MET A 52 13.81 2.28 -22.73
C MET A 52 13.78 0.80 -22.30
N SER A 53 12.66 0.11 -22.48
CA SER A 53 12.51 -1.32 -22.21
C SER A 53 12.66 -2.15 -23.48
N LYS A 54 13.15 -3.39 -23.36
CA LYS A 54 13.16 -4.40 -24.44
C LYS A 54 13.05 -5.80 -23.86
N VAL A 55 12.66 -6.78 -24.68
CA VAL A 55 12.66 -8.19 -24.28
C VAL A 55 14.02 -8.82 -24.58
N ILE A 56 14.68 -9.39 -23.57
CA ILE A 56 15.88 -10.24 -23.72
C ILE A 56 15.62 -11.54 -22.96
N GLY A 57 15.82 -12.69 -23.60
CA GLY A 57 15.69 -13.98 -22.92
C GLY A 57 14.35 -14.18 -22.22
N ASP A 58 13.26 -13.70 -22.85
CA ASP A 58 11.88 -13.77 -22.33
C ASP A 58 11.65 -13.00 -21.01
N LYS A 59 12.45 -11.94 -20.78
CA LYS A 59 12.30 -10.97 -19.68
C LYS A 59 12.25 -9.56 -20.22
N ILE A 60 11.45 -8.70 -19.59
CA ILE A 60 11.48 -7.26 -19.80
C ILE A 60 12.73 -6.74 -19.14
N CYS A 61 13.64 -6.17 -19.93
CA CYS A 61 14.90 -5.58 -19.49
C CYS A 61 14.91 -4.09 -19.79
N TYR A 62 15.61 -3.33 -18.97
CA TYR A 62 15.63 -1.88 -19.06
C TYR A 62 17.02 -1.34 -19.40
N ARG A 63 17.04 -0.18 -20.01
CA ARG A 63 18.30 0.49 -20.34
C ARG A 63 19.06 0.86 -19.07
N ASP A 64 20.36 0.55 -19.02
CA ASP A 64 21.29 0.92 -17.93
C ASP A 64 21.11 2.36 -17.39
N LYS A 65 21.00 3.37 -18.26
CA LYS A 65 20.78 4.79 -17.90
C LYS A 65 19.40 5.11 -17.28
N CYS A 66 18.57 4.11 -17.02
CA CYS A 66 17.30 4.25 -16.30
C CYS A 66 17.41 3.83 -14.83
N LEU A 67 18.60 3.47 -14.34
CA LEU A 67 18.82 3.11 -12.94
C LEU A 67 18.25 4.16 -11.97
N ASP A 68 18.57 5.45 -12.19
CA ASP A 68 18.04 6.55 -11.37
C ASP A 68 16.50 6.62 -11.41
N ASN A 69 15.89 6.31 -12.57
CA ASN A 69 14.43 6.31 -12.70
C ASN A 69 13.77 5.21 -11.85
N PHE A 70 14.43 4.07 -11.68
CA PHE A 70 13.94 3.01 -10.78
C PHE A 70 14.14 3.38 -9.31
N TYR A 71 15.27 4.01 -8.97
CA TYR A 71 15.49 4.53 -7.63
C TYR A 71 14.39 5.54 -7.26
N ASP A 72 14.11 6.50 -8.14
CA ASP A 72 13.04 7.49 -7.98
C ASP A 72 11.66 6.82 -7.81
N MET A 73 11.38 5.76 -8.58
CA MET A 73 10.12 5.01 -8.48
C MET A 73 9.94 4.35 -7.11
N PHE A 74 10.96 3.64 -6.62
CA PHE A 74 10.89 3.00 -5.29
C PHE A 74 10.86 4.04 -4.16
N TYR A 75 11.58 5.15 -4.32
CA TYR A 75 11.50 6.27 -3.39
C TYR A 75 10.13 6.92 -3.36
N ALA A 76 9.51 7.14 -4.52
CA ALA A 76 8.15 7.66 -4.63
C ALA A 76 7.14 6.73 -3.94
N ARG A 77 7.27 5.41 -4.14
CA ARG A 77 6.46 4.41 -3.44
C ARG A 77 6.63 4.50 -1.93
N TYR A 78 7.87 4.47 -1.44
CA TYR A 78 8.17 4.59 -0.01
C TYR A 78 7.53 5.86 0.58
N ARG A 79 7.72 7.01 -0.10
CA ARG A 79 7.19 8.30 0.31
C ARG A 79 5.66 8.25 0.41
N GLN A 80 4.97 7.80 -0.64
CA GLN A 80 3.50 7.70 -0.64
C GLN A 80 2.97 6.80 0.47
N HIS A 81 3.58 5.63 0.68
CA HIS A 81 3.17 4.77 1.79
C HIS A 81 3.34 5.46 3.15
N LYS A 82 4.45 6.17 3.36
CA LYS A 82 4.74 6.85 4.62
C LYS A 82 3.85 8.07 4.90
N THR A 83 3.63 8.89 3.89
CA THR A 83 2.97 10.19 4.07
C THR A 83 1.47 10.15 3.82
N ALA A 84 0.97 9.16 3.07
CA ALA A 84 -0.45 9.01 2.74
C ALA A 84 -1.02 7.68 3.19
N CYS A 85 -0.68 6.56 2.52
CA CYS A 85 -1.39 5.27 2.71
C CYS A 85 -1.35 4.76 4.15
N LYS A 86 -0.20 4.92 4.82
CA LYS A 86 0.01 4.55 6.23
C LYS A 86 0.30 5.78 7.08
N HIS A 87 -0.28 6.93 6.73
CA HIS A 87 -0.28 8.07 7.62
C HIS A 87 -0.95 7.67 8.95
N LYS A 88 -0.38 8.09 10.08
CA LYS A 88 -0.87 7.74 11.44
C LYS A 88 -2.38 7.84 11.61
N THR A 89 -3.01 8.89 11.08
CA THR A 89 -4.46 9.11 11.19
C THR A 89 -5.25 8.18 10.26
N ALA A 90 -4.71 7.83 9.09
CA ALA A 90 -5.33 6.85 8.20
C ALA A 90 -5.29 5.45 8.81
N LEU A 91 -4.20 5.10 9.50
CA LEU A 91 -4.10 3.84 10.24
C LEU A 91 -5.13 3.78 11.37
N LEU A 92 -5.26 4.84 12.17
CA LEU A 92 -6.29 4.92 13.21
C LEU A 92 -7.69 4.79 12.60
N PHE A 93 -7.97 5.50 11.50
CA PHE A 93 -9.25 5.43 10.80
C PHE A 93 -9.56 3.98 10.40
N ASN A 94 -8.62 3.28 9.75
CA ASN A 94 -8.79 1.88 9.37
C ASN A 94 -9.02 0.98 10.59
N THR A 95 -8.25 1.15 11.66
CA THR A 95 -8.44 0.37 12.91
C THR A 95 -9.81 0.58 13.52
N LEU A 96 -10.33 1.81 13.53
CA LEU A 96 -11.68 2.09 14.02
C LEU A 96 -12.74 1.53 13.07
N LEU A 97 -12.51 1.62 11.77
CA LEU A 97 -13.40 1.06 10.75
C LEU A 97 -13.51 -0.45 10.87
N ASP A 98 -12.40 -1.14 11.12
CA ASP A 98 -12.38 -2.57 11.42
C ASP A 98 -13.25 -2.88 12.65
N LYS A 99 -13.14 -2.09 13.73
CA LYS A 99 -13.99 -2.24 14.91
C LYS A 99 -15.48 -2.01 14.59
N VAL A 100 -15.81 -1.08 13.69
CA VAL A 100 -17.19 -0.83 13.23
C VAL A 100 -17.74 -2.04 12.48
N PHE A 101 -17.00 -2.54 11.48
CA PHE A 101 -17.45 -3.67 10.67
C PHE A 101 -17.58 -4.95 11.47
N ASN A 102 -16.65 -5.24 12.38
CA ASN A 102 -16.76 -6.39 13.27
C ASN A 102 -18.04 -6.33 14.13
N SER A 103 -18.40 -5.17 14.67
CA SER A 103 -19.65 -5.01 15.45
C SER A 103 -20.91 -5.05 14.60
N ALA A 104 -20.82 -4.70 13.31
CA ALA A 104 -21.97 -4.75 12.41
C ALA A 104 -22.14 -6.13 11.74
N ASN A 105 -21.12 -7.00 11.78
CA ASN A 105 -21.10 -8.21 10.97
C ASN A 105 -22.20 -9.20 11.35
N GLU A 106 -22.55 -9.33 12.63
CA GLU A 106 -23.61 -10.26 13.06
C GLU A 106 -24.96 -9.95 12.42
N GLU A 107 -25.28 -8.67 12.23
CA GLU A 107 -26.53 -8.22 11.61
C GLU A 107 -26.45 -8.13 10.08
N LEU A 108 -25.32 -7.62 9.55
CA LEU A 108 -25.21 -7.27 8.13
C LEU A 108 -24.44 -8.28 7.28
N GLN A 109 -23.85 -9.30 7.91
CA GLN A 109 -23.07 -10.37 7.28
C GLN A 109 -22.04 -9.82 6.27
N ILE A 110 -21.31 -8.78 6.68
CA ILE A 110 -20.42 -7.99 5.81
C ILE A 110 -19.36 -8.89 5.18
N PHE A 111 -18.77 -9.78 5.98
CA PHE A 111 -17.66 -10.61 5.53
C PHE A 111 -18.12 -11.76 4.63
N GLU A 112 -19.30 -12.32 4.87
CA GLU A 112 -19.86 -13.41 4.08
C GLU A 112 -20.23 -12.97 2.65
N LYS A 113 -20.56 -11.68 2.46
CA LYS A 113 -20.86 -11.10 1.14
C LYS A 113 -19.73 -11.27 0.12
N VAL A 114 -18.48 -11.52 0.54
CA VAL A 114 -17.36 -11.74 -0.40
C VAL A 114 -17.45 -13.09 -1.12
N ASP A 115 -18.20 -14.05 -0.57
CA ASP A 115 -18.36 -15.39 -1.15
C ASP A 115 -19.45 -15.42 -2.24
N ASP A 116 -20.33 -14.42 -2.30
CA ASP A 116 -21.32 -14.24 -3.36
C ASP A 116 -21.02 -12.99 -4.20
N MET A 117 -20.71 -13.18 -5.48
CA MET A 117 -20.34 -12.06 -6.36
C MET A 117 -21.46 -11.05 -6.60
N LYS A 118 -22.74 -11.45 -6.50
CA LYS A 118 -23.85 -10.50 -6.63
C LYS A 118 -23.93 -9.63 -5.40
N GLU A 119 -23.78 -10.19 -4.22
CA GLU A 119 -23.76 -9.42 -2.97
C GLU A 119 -22.50 -8.54 -2.89
N PHE A 120 -21.34 -9.09 -3.20
CA PHE A 120 -20.06 -8.36 -3.24
C PHE A 120 -20.11 -7.16 -4.18
N THR A 121 -20.84 -7.24 -5.30
CA THR A 121 -21.01 -6.13 -6.25
C THR A 121 -21.65 -4.89 -5.60
N TYR A 122 -22.52 -5.09 -4.60
CA TYR A 122 -23.19 -4.00 -3.88
C TYR A 122 -22.51 -3.66 -2.55
N LEU A 123 -21.52 -4.44 -2.13
CA LEU A 123 -20.70 -4.14 -0.96
C LEU A 123 -19.74 -2.98 -1.29
N THR A 124 -20.20 -1.77 -0.97
CA THR A 124 -19.51 -0.50 -1.23
C THR A 124 -19.46 0.33 0.04
N ASP A 125 -18.81 1.50 0.00
CA ASP A 125 -18.73 2.44 1.12
C ASP A 125 -20.10 2.89 1.67
N ASN A 126 -21.20 2.69 0.90
CA ASN A 126 -22.57 2.90 1.34
C ASN A 126 -22.95 2.09 2.60
N ILE A 127 -22.23 1.01 2.91
CA ILE A 127 -22.40 0.24 4.15
C ILE A 127 -22.30 1.14 5.41
N LEU A 128 -21.51 2.21 5.35
CA LEU A 128 -21.42 3.17 6.46
C LEU A 128 -22.71 3.96 6.64
N GLU A 129 -23.39 4.32 5.55
CA GLU A 129 -24.71 4.95 5.61
C GLU A 129 -25.77 3.97 6.13
N GLU A 130 -25.71 2.70 5.73
CA GLU A 130 -26.60 1.64 6.20
C GLU A 130 -26.47 1.43 7.72
N ILE A 131 -25.23 1.39 8.23
CA ILE A 131 -24.98 1.33 9.68
C ILE A 131 -25.52 2.58 10.38
N SER A 132 -25.35 3.76 9.78
CA SER A 132 -25.75 5.03 10.38
C SER A 132 -27.26 5.26 10.42
N LYS A 133 -28.01 4.91 9.35
CA LYS A 133 -29.43 5.26 9.18
C LYS A 133 -30.38 4.40 10.01
N ASN A 134 -29.98 3.18 10.37
CA ASN A 134 -30.82 2.22 11.10
C ASN A 134 -30.81 2.48 12.62
N GLU A 135 -31.21 3.68 13.05
CA GLU A 135 -31.13 4.11 14.47
C GLU A 135 -31.91 3.21 15.43
N ASP A 136 -33.06 2.70 14.99
CA ASP A 136 -33.94 1.81 15.76
C ASP A 136 -33.42 0.38 15.87
N ASN A 137 -32.48 -0.04 14.99
CA ASN A 137 -31.89 -1.37 15.06
C ASN A 137 -30.88 -1.42 16.21
N VAL A 138 -31.25 -2.13 17.29
CA VAL A 138 -30.45 -2.27 18.50
C VAL A 138 -29.18 -3.09 18.25
N SER A 139 -29.21 -4.08 17.36
CA SER A 139 -28.06 -4.91 16.99
C SER A 139 -26.91 -4.06 16.44
N LEU A 140 -27.22 -2.98 15.72
CA LEU A 140 -26.24 -2.07 15.13
C LEU A 140 -25.76 -0.94 16.07
N ARG A 141 -26.24 -0.89 17.31
CA ARG A 141 -25.94 0.22 18.24
C ARG A 141 -24.44 0.35 18.54
N GLU A 142 -23.75 -0.77 18.73
CA GLU A 142 -22.30 -0.73 19.01
C GLU A 142 -21.51 -0.23 17.80
N ALA A 143 -21.83 -0.74 16.60
CA ALA A 143 -21.22 -0.28 15.35
C ALA A 143 -21.44 1.23 15.14
N ARG A 144 -22.66 1.73 15.39
CA ARG A 144 -22.96 3.18 15.34
C ARG A 144 -22.13 3.99 16.33
N ASN A 145 -21.97 3.53 17.57
CA ASN A 145 -21.16 4.22 18.56
C ASN A 145 -19.68 4.29 18.15
N LYS A 146 -19.12 3.21 17.60
CA LYS A 146 -17.75 3.18 17.07
C LYS A 146 -17.60 4.06 15.82
N LEU A 147 -18.64 4.13 14.97
CA LEU A 147 -18.65 5.03 13.81
C LEU A 147 -18.67 6.49 14.25
N LYS A 148 -19.41 6.82 15.33
CA LYS A 148 -19.37 8.15 15.96
C LYS A 148 -17.97 8.52 16.44
N ASP A 149 -17.18 7.57 16.95
CA ASP A 149 -15.78 7.85 17.34
C ASP A 149 -14.91 8.30 16.15
N ILE A 150 -15.20 7.80 14.95
CA ILE A 150 -14.56 8.25 13.70
C ILE A 150 -15.05 9.66 13.33
N ILE A 151 -16.37 9.85 13.29
CA ILE A 151 -17.01 11.12 12.87
C ILE A 151 -16.59 12.28 13.78
N TYR A 152 -16.63 12.08 15.09
CA TYR A 152 -16.29 13.10 16.09
C TYR A 152 -14.79 13.16 16.42
N ARG A 153 -13.97 12.29 15.81
CA ARG A 153 -12.52 12.23 16.02
C ARG A 153 -12.14 12.10 17.51
N SER A 154 -12.74 11.11 18.17
CA SER A 154 -12.62 10.90 19.63
C SER A 154 -11.21 10.57 20.14
N TYR A 155 -10.25 10.25 19.25
CA TYR A 155 -8.90 9.82 19.62
C TYR A 155 -7.84 10.88 19.28
N LYS A 156 -6.90 11.08 20.21
CA LYS A 156 -5.77 12.00 20.04
C LYS A 156 -4.47 11.24 19.91
N TYR A 157 -3.61 11.71 19.01
CA TYR A 157 -2.27 11.16 18.84
C TYR A 157 -1.37 11.49 20.04
N LYS A 158 -0.71 10.49 20.61
CA LYS A 158 0.17 10.64 21.79
C LYS A 158 1.65 10.47 21.48
N GLY A 159 2.00 9.91 20.32
CA GLY A 159 3.38 9.78 19.88
C GLY A 159 3.70 8.41 19.30
N THR A 160 5.00 8.15 19.14
CA THR A 160 5.57 6.85 18.82
C THR A 160 6.28 6.33 20.06
N ASN A 161 5.61 5.51 20.89
CA ASN A 161 6.21 4.94 22.10
C ASN A 161 6.20 3.41 22.02
N GLU A 162 7.29 2.82 22.52
CA GLU A 162 7.53 1.37 22.66
C GLU A 162 7.09 0.83 24.03
N ASP A 163 6.70 1.70 24.98
CA ASP A 163 6.40 1.30 26.34
C ASP A 163 4.92 0.95 26.53
N GLU A 164 4.65 -0.35 26.61
CA GLU A 164 3.39 -1.00 27.05
C GLU A 164 3.13 -0.81 28.57
N ASN A 165 3.55 0.31 29.16
CA ASN A 165 3.26 0.55 30.57
C ASN A 165 1.86 1.15 30.70
N ASP A 166 0.92 0.24 30.98
CA ASP A 166 -0.45 0.50 31.43
C ASP A 166 -0.45 1.60 32.50
N GLN A 167 -1.06 2.73 32.16
CA GLN A 167 -1.58 3.66 33.14
C GLN A 167 -3.10 3.57 33.07
N ASP A 168 -3.69 3.21 34.20
CA ASP A 168 -5.12 2.99 34.44
C ASP A 168 -6.02 4.04 33.77
N GLY A 169 -7.02 3.56 33.02
CA GLY A 169 -8.31 4.25 32.86
C GLY A 169 -8.71 4.74 31.46
N GLU A 170 -7.80 4.91 30.50
CA GLU A 170 -8.13 5.44 29.16
C GLU A 170 -7.92 4.41 28.03
N GLU A 171 -8.91 4.25 27.14
CA GLU A 171 -8.81 3.34 25.98
C GLU A 171 -7.72 3.83 25.01
N ARG A 172 -6.66 3.03 24.84
CA ARG A 172 -5.55 3.28 23.90
C ARG A 172 -5.63 2.39 22.66
N ILE A 173 -5.22 2.93 21.52
CA ILE A 173 -5.09 2.22 20.26
C ILE A 173 -3.66 2.37 19.75
N PHE A 174 -3.02 1.24 19.46
CA PHE A 174 -1.70 1.18 18.84
C PHE A 174 -1.83 0.75 17.39
N CYS A 175 -1.37 1.60 16.48
CA CYS A 175 -1.39 1.33 15.05
C CYS A 175 0.03 1.10 14.55
N LYS A 176 0.36 -0.15 14.20
CA LYS A 176 1.68 -0.53 13.66
C LYS A 176 1.74 -0.32 12.15
N ALA A 177 2.85 0.22 11.67
CA ALA A 177 3.12 0.44 10.25
C ALA A 177 4.50 -0.07 9.85
N ASN A 178 4.51 -0.98 8.89
CA ASN A 178 5.73 -1.47 8.24
C ASN A 178 5.97 -0.70 6.93
N PHE A 179 7.19 -0.23 6.71
CA PHE A 179 7.61 0.41 5.47
C PHE A 179 8.82 -0.31 4.91
N ASP A 180 8.83 -0.49 3.59
CA ASP A 180 9.95 -1.03 2.86
C ASP A 180 10.18 -0.24 1.58
N PHE A 181 11.35 -0.44 0.96
CA PHE A 181 11.68 0.15 -0.32
C PHE A 181 11.17 -0.67 -1.52
N GLY A 182 10.31 -1.66 -1.32
CA GLY A 182 9.72 -2.48 -2.38
C GLY A 182 10.19 -3.94 -2.43
N ALA A 183 11.15 -4.34 -1.58
CA ALA A 183 11.69 -5.70 -1.50
C ALA A 183 11.93 -6.17 -0.04
N GLY A 184 11.07 -5.75 0.90
CA GLY A 184 11.22 -6.09 2.31
C GLY A 184 12.52 -5.51 2.88
N GLU A 185 13.41 -6.38 3.35
CA GLU A 185 14.73 -5.98 3.90
C GLU A 185 15.80 -5.77 2.83
N GLY A 186 15.59 -6.31 1.62
CA GLY A 186 16.55 -6.22 0.52
C GLY A 186 16.42 -4.96 -0.32
N ASN A 187 17.42 -4.74 -1.17
CA ASN A 187 17.41 -3.66 -2.16
C ASN A 187 16.67 -4.12 -3.43
N PRO A 188 15.53 -3.51 -3.81
CA PRO A 188 14.78 -3.94 -4.99
C PRO A 188 15.56 -3.75 -6.30
N LEU A 189 16.55 -2.84 -6.33
CA LEU A 189 17.32 -2.51 -7.53
C LEU A 189 18.22 -3.66 -8.00
N GLU A 190 18.66 -4.54 -7.09
CA GLU A 190 19.52 -5.69 -7.40
C GLU A 190 18.83 -6.71 -8.31
N ASN A 191 17.50 -6.73 -8.31
CA ASN A 191 16.75 -7.72 -9.07
C ASN A 191 16.40 -7.25 -10.49
N ILE A 192 16.57 -5.97 -10.81
CA ILE A 192 16.11 -5.39 -12.08
C ILE A 192 17.05 -5.79 -13.21
N PRO A 193 16.55 -6.42 -14.29
CA PRO A 193 17.38 -6.76 -15.43
C PRO A 193 17.63 -5.53 -16.31
N PHE A 194 18.91 -5.19 -16.50
CA PHE A 194 19.39 -4.09 -17.32
C PHE A 194 20.09 -4.55 -18.60
N TYR A 195 20.29 -3.65 -19.57
CA TYR A 195 21.10 -3.88 -20.77
C TYR A 195 21.85 -2.62 -21.22
N ARG A 196 23.03 -2.78 -21.86
CA ARG A 196 23.79 -1.67 -22.47
C ARG A 196 23.62 -1.58 -24.00
N LYS A 197 24.25 -0.59 -24.64
CA LYS A 197 23.95 -0.22 -26.05
C LYS A 197 24.72 -1.16 -26.94
N GLY A 198 24.02 -1.81 -27.87
CA GLY A 198 24.63 -2.84 -28.69
C GLY A 198 24.78 -4.19 -28.00
N GLU A 199 24.52 -4.31 -26.69
CA GLU A 199 24.58 -5.59 -25.98
C GLU A 199 23.28 -6.39 -26.15
N THR A 200 23.43 -7.69 -26.35
CA THR A 200 22.36 -8.68 -26.52
C THR A 200 21.97 -9.37 -25.22
N GLU A 201 22.83 -9.34 -24.22
CA GLU A 201 22.61 -9.94 -22.91
C GLU A 201 22.10 -8.91 -21.90
N SER A 202 21.36 -9.41 -20.91
CA SER A 202 20.94 -8.63 -19.75
C SER A 202 21.86 -8.89 -18.55
N PHE A 203 21.99 -7.92 -17.66
CA PHE A 203 22.72 -8.06 -16.40
C PHE A 203 21.92 -7.44 -15.25
N THR A 204 22.31 -7.71 -14.01
CA THR A 204 21.83 -7.01 -12.82
C THR A 204 23.00 -6.31 -12.14
N TYR A 205 22.72 -5.32 -11.28
CA TYR A 205 23.75 -4.70 -10.45
C TYR A 205 23.87 -5.43 -9.10
N SER A 206 25.09 -5.63 -8.62
CA SER A 206 25.32 -6.01 -7.22
C SER A 206 25.13 -4.81 -6.29
N GLN A 207 24.90 -5.04 -5.00
CA GLN A 207 24.86 -3.98 -3.99
C GLN A 207 26.08 -3.04 -4.05
N GLU A 208 27.31 -3.58 -4.16
CA GLU A 208 28.54 -2.77 -4.29
C GLU A 208 28.49 -1.82 -5.50
N GLN A 209 28.04 -2.32 -6.65
CA GLN A 209 27.91 -1.49 -7.85
C GLN A 209 26.82 -0.42 -7.69
N LEU A 210 25.76 -0.70 -6.94
CA LEU A 210 24.72 0.29 -6.66
C LEU A 210 25.23 1.38 -5.71
N ASP A 211 25.99 1.02 -4.68
CA ASP A 211 26.59 1.97 -3.73
C ASP A 211 27.58 2.94 -4.40
N GLU A 212 28.29 2.50 -5.44
CA GLU A 212 29.14 3.36 -6.26
C GLU A 212 28.35 4.37 -7.14
N ARG A 213 27.06 4.12 -7.39
CA ARG A 213 26.25 4.84 -8.37
C ARG A 213 25.16 5.69 -7.74
N LEU A 214 24.70 5.33 -6.55
CA LEU A 214 23.54 5.92 -5.88
C LEU A 214 23.85 6.17 -4.40
N LEU A 215 23.24 7.23 -3.85
CA LEU A 215 23.21 7.44 -2.40
C LEU A 215 22.08 6.60 -1.80
N LEU A 216 22.38 5.35 -1.44
CA LEU A 216 21.41 4.41 -0.91
C LEU A 216 21.23 4.54 0.62
N PRO A 217 20.02 4.25 1.14
CA PRO A 217 19.82 4.15 2.58
C PRO A 217 20.52 2.90 3.14
N SER A 218 21.01 2.98 4.38
CA SER A 218 21.62 1.83 5.07
C SER A 218 20.63 0.75 5.49
N LYS A 219 19.33 1.07 5.54
CA LYS A 219 18.24 0.14 5.84
C LYS A 219 17.09 0.38 4.86
N PHE A 220 16.58 -0.70 4.26
CA PHE A 220 15.45 -0.64 3.33
C PHE A 220 14.09 -0.92 4.00
N ARG A 221 14.08 -1.30 5.29
CA ARG A 221 12.88 -1.57 6.09
C ARG A 221 12.85 -0.75 7.38
N MET A 222 11.66 -0.32 7.77
CA MET A 222 11.40 0.31 9.06
C MET A 222 10.01 -0.06 9.58
N GLU A 223 9.87 -0.15 10.91
CA GLU A 223 8.59 -0.31 11.59
C GLU A 223 8.35 0.89 12.52
N ILE A 224 7.10 1.35 12.60
CA ILE A 224 6.67 2.40 13.52
C ILE A 224 5.39 1.96 14.21
N SER A 225 5.29 2.15 15.52
CA SER A 225 4.05 2.05 16.29
C SER A 225 3.54 3.44 16.66
N HIS A 226 2.29 3.75 16.29
CA HIS A 226 1.63 5.01 16.62
C HIS A 226 0.63 4.80 17.75
N CYS A 227 0.73 5.60 18.82
CA CYS A 227 -0.19 5.54 19.95
C CYS A 227 -1.26 6.63 19.87
N PHE A 228 -2.51 6.24 20.06
CA PHE A 228 -3.66 7.10 20.19
C PHE A 228 -4.40 6.80 21.48
N GLU A 229 -4.97 7.81 22.09
CA GLU A 229 -5.73 7.70 23.34
C GLU A 229 -7.08 8.39 23.17
N LYS A 230 -8.13 7.73 23.67
CA LYS A 230 -9.49 8.25 23.60
C LYS A 230 -9.60 9.46 24.52
N SER A 231 -9.85 10.64 23.94
CA SER A 231 -10.12 11.83 24.72
C SER A 231 -11.62 12.00 24.89
N TRP A 232 -12.11 11.95 26.13
CA TRP A 232 -13.49 12.29 26.45
C TRP A 232 -13.79 13.73 26.04
N LYS A 233 -14.48 13.90 24.91
CA LYS A 233 -15.26 15.09 24.59
C LYS A 233 -16.53 14.66 23.86
N SER A 234 -17.52 14.23 24.63
CA SER A 234 -18.90 14.18 24.21
C SER A 234 -19.76 14.84 25.28
N ASN A 235 -19.68 16.17 25.31
CA ASN A 235 -20.76 17.03 25.79
C ASN A 235 -20.99 18.04 24.67
N GLU A 236 -21.91 17.72 23.78
CA GLU A 236 -22.88 18.59 23.11
C GLU A 236 -23.78 17.74 22.21
#